data_AF-A0A525BVS3-F1
#
_entry.id   AF-A0A525BVS3-F1
#
_cell.length_a   1.000
_cell.length_b   1.000
_cell.length_c   1.000
_cell.angle_alpha   90.00
_cell.angle_beta   90.00
_cell.angle_gamma   90.00
#
_symmetry.space_group_name_H-M   'P 1'
#
loop_
_entity.id
_entity.type
_entity.pdbx_description
1 polymer ?
#
loop_
_entity_poly.entity_id
_entity_poly.type
_entity_poly.pdbx_seq_one_letter_code
_entity_poly.pdbx_strand_id
1 'polypeptide(L)'
;MRTGFLDKLAQNTGLEFVGWVLKPGEWVKTTSTELWEHYIHLVDVKEENQRLQEQLERMNLELAKYREEASEVRRLRELVALPPPQGWEAQGARVIAQRLGPNAILETVMVDRGALSRAVANTPAITHQGVAGRVLHSSLNTSSLLLVSDPNSRVAIVGQTHRSTGILAGMGPDQPCRVLYVPYNDPMEQGEILVTSGLAEIFPKGLPVARVTQVTSDTSLFLTIEAELLVDLRNLEEVLLLMRLPSELMVRDGQERNATAGAGEELGDIPASEEQPEERSDSETPPTPE
;
A
#
# COMPACT_ATOMS: atom_id res chain seq x y z
N MET A 1 -59.40 -110.00 2.63
CA MET A 1 -58.96 -108.73 3.25
C MET A 1 -58.72 -107.75 2.11
N ARG A 2 -59.66 -106.84 1.86
CA ARG A 2 -59.64 -105.45 2.36
C ARG A 2 -58.37 -104.71 1.91
N THR A 3 -58.38 -103.60 1.18
CA THR A 3 -59.39 -102.81 0.45
C THR A 3 -58.57 -101.69 -0.20
N GLY A 4 -58.93 -101.30 -1.42
CA GLY A 4 -58.32 -100.17 -2.12
C GLY A 4 -58.39 -98.88 -1.31
N PHE A 5 -57.23 -98.37 -0.91
CA PHE A 5 -57.07 -97.05 -0.31
C PHE A 5 -56.16 -96.12 -1.15
N LEU A 6 -55.74 -96.57 -2.34
CA LEU A 6 -54.77 -95.85 -3.19
C LEU A 6 -55.33 -95.38 -4.55
N ASP A 7 -56.63 -95.50 -4.83
CA ASP A 7 -57.17 -95.14 -6.16
C ASP A 7 -58.36 -94.16 -6.14
N LYS A 8 -58.54 -93.40 -5.05
CA LYS A 8 -59.63 -92.39 -4.95
C LYS A 8 -59.26 -91.06 -4.28
N LEU A 9 -57.98 -90.69 -4.27
CA LEU A 9 -57.56 -89.32 -3.94
C LEU A 9 -56.86 -88.61 -5.12
N ALA A 10 -56.97 -89.20 -6.32
CA ALA A 10 -56.58 -88.58 -7.58
C ALA A 10 -57.83 -88.18 -8.37
N GLN A 11 -58.64 -87.27 -7.82
CA GLN A 11 -59.53 -86.43 -8.61
C GLN A 11 -60.10 -85.32 -7.72
N ASN A 12 -59.77 -84.08 -8.09
CA ASN A 12 -60.45 -82.85 -7.71
C ASN A 12 -59.96 -82.09 -6.47
N THR A 13 -58.69 -81.69 -6.49
CA THR A 13 -58.16 -80.37 -6.10
C THR A 13 -56.74 -80.32 -6.68
N GLY A 14 -56.35 -79.39 -7.53
CA GLY A 14 -56.63 -77.97 -7.48
C GLY A 14 -55.31 -77.27 -7.18
N LEU A 15 -54.66 -76.83 -8.26
CA LEU A 15 -53.81 -75.65 -8.36
C LEU A 15 -52.42 -75.59 -7.70
N GLU A 16 -51.46 -75.35 -8.61
CA GLU A 16 -50.39 -74.34 -8.54
C GLU A 16 -49.21 -74.62 -7.58
N PHE A 17 -48.04 -74.11 -7.94
CA PHE A 17 -46.78 -74.12 -7.16
C PHE A 17 -45.76 -75.23 -7.37
N VAL A 18 -45.76 -75.95 -8.49
CA VAL A 18 -44.53 -76.63 -8.95
C VAL A 18 -44.24 -76.30 -10.40
N GLY A 19 -44.06 -74.99 -10.64
CA GLY A 19 -43.66 -74.42 -11.91
C GLY A 19 -42.72 -73.21 -11.77
N TRP A 20 -42.03 -73.05 -10.63
CA TRP A 20 -41.09 -71.94 -10.40
C TRP A 20 -39.73 -72.38 -9.85
N VAL A 21 -39.21 -73.53 -10.29
CA VAL A 21 -37.82 -73.90 -9.99
C VAL A 21 -37.21 -74.58 -11.20
N LEU A 22 -37.07 -73.87 -12.32
CA LEU A 22 -36.07 -74.15 -13.38
C LEU A 22 -36.22 -73.13 -14.51
N LYS A 23 -35.83 -71.88 -14.21
CA LYS A 23 -35.16 -70.86 -15.04
C LYS A 23 -35.36 -69.49 -14.37
N PRO A 24 -34.27 -68.84 -13.94
CA PRO A 24 -33.62 -67.91 -14.85
C PRO A 24 -32.09 -68.02 -14.82
N GLY A 25 -31.51 -68.44 -15.96
CA GLY A 25 -30.06 -68.58 -16.16
C GLY A 25 -29.40 -67.46 -16.96
N GLU A 26 -30.09 -66.37 -17.32
CA GLU A 26 -29.52 -65.32 -18.19
C GLU A 26 -29.87 -63.87 -17.78
N TRP A 27 -30.16 -63.60 -16.50
CA TRP A 27 -30.34 -62.21 -16.02
C TRP A 27 -29.41 -61.81 -14.84
N VAL A 28 -28.40 -62.61 -14.52
CA VAL A 28 -27.47 -62.30 -13.41
C VAL A 28 -26.06 -61.90 -13.89
N LYS A 29 -25.78 -62.03 -15.20
CA LYS A 29 -24.46 -61.74 -15.76
C LYS A 29 -24.23 -60.30 -16.24
N THR A 30 -25.22 -59.42 -16.16
CA THR A 30 -25.05 -57.98 -16.49
C THR A 30 -25.28 -57.08 -15.27
N THR A 31 -26.10 -57.49 -14.31
CA THR A 31 -26.36 -56.70 -13.08
C THR A 31 -25.19 -56.73 -12.10
N SER A 32 -24.33 -57.75 -12.14
CA SER A 32 -23.14 -57.81 -11.28
C SER A 32 -21.95 -57.02 -11.83
N THR A 33 -21.81 -56.85 -13.15
CA THR A 33 -20.76 -55.99 -13.73
C THR A 33 -21.10 -54.50 -13.61
N GLU A 34 -22.38 -54.11 -13.78
CA GLU A 34 -22.83 -52.72 -13.62
C GLU A 34 -22.61 -52.17 -12.19
N LEU A 35 -22.85 -52.99 -11.17
CA LEU A 35 -22.71 -52.56 -9.77
C LEU A 35 -21.25 -52.39 -9.34
N TRP A 36 -20.34 -53.20 -9.86
CA TRP A 36 -18.90 -53.09 -9.58
C TRP A 36 -18.25 -51.92 -10.34
N GLU A 37 -18.63 -51.72 -11.61
CA GLU A 37 -18.17 -50.57 -12.40
C GLU A 37 -18.66 -49.23 -11.80
N HIS A 38 -19.90 -49.19 -11.30
CA HIS A 38 -20.44 -47.99 -10.65
C HIS A 38 -19.72 -47.66 -9.32
N TYR A 39 -19.39 -48.68 -8.51
CA TYR A 39 -18.64 -48.48 -7.26
C TYR A 39 -17.21 -47.98 -7.52
N ILE A 40 -16.51 -48.57 -8.49
CA ILE A 40 -15.15 -48.13 -8.86
C ILE A 40 -15.18 -46.70 -9.41
N HIS A 41 -16.13 -46.37 -10.30
CA HIS A 41 -16.30 -45.01 -10.83
C HIS A 41 -16.63 -44.00 -9.73
N LEU A 42 -17.44 -44.36 -8.72
CA LEU A 42 -17.73 -43.49 -7.56
C LEU A 42 -16.50 -43.25 -6.68
N VAL A 43 -15.64 -44.25 -6.50
CA VAL A 43 -14.38 -44.12 -5.77
C VAL A 43 -13.40 -43.25 -6.56
N ASP A 44 -13.25 -43.49 -7.87
CA ASP A 44 -12.39 -42.69 -8.75
C ASP A 44 -12.84 -41.22 -8.80
N VAL A 45 -14.15 -40.95 -8.93
CA VAL A 45 -14.70 -39.58 -8.90
C VAL A 45 -14.51 -38.93 -7.54
N LYS A 46 -14.58 -39.70 -6.44
CA LYS A 46 -14.33 -39.16 -5.09
C LYS A 46 -12.86 -38.82 -4.89
N GLU A 47 -11.95 -39.67 -5.33
CA GLU A 47 -10.50 -39.43 -5.29
C GLU A 47 -10.12 -38.23 -6.17
N GLU A 48 -10.72 -38.13 -7.37
CA GLU A 48 -10.52 -36.99 -8.26
C GLU A 48 -11.07 -35.69 -7.66
N ASN A 49 -12.24 -35.73 -7.01
CA ASN A 49 -12.79 -34.57 -6.30
C ASN A 49 -11.89 -34.14 -5.13
N GLN A 50 -11.37 -35.08 -4.34
CA GLN A 50 -10.42 -34.78 -3.28
C GLN A 50 -9.12 -34.17 -3.83
N ARG A 51 -8.56 -34.74 -4.90
CA ARG A 51 -7.37 -34.20 -5.57
C ARG A 51 -7.62 -32.80 -6.12
N LEU A 52 -8.77 -32.57 -6.74
CA LEU A 52 -9.17 -31.26 -7.26
C LEU A 52 -9.36 -30.26 -6.11
N GLN A 53 -9.95 -30.66 -4.99
CA GLN A 53 -10.06 -29.82 -3.79
C GLN A 53 -8.68 -29.42 -3.25
N GLU A 54 -7.75 -30.37 -3.11
CA GLU A 54 -6.38 -30.08 -2.70
C GLU A 54 -5.65 -29.17 -3.69
N GLN A 55 -5.89 -29.33 -4.99
CA GLN A 55 -5.34 -28.45 -6.02
C GLN A 55 -5.94 -27.04 -5.93
N LEU A 56 -7.25 -26.92 -5.71
CA LEU A 56 -7.92 -25.64 -5.49
C LEU A 56 -7.40 -24.96 -4.22
N GLU A 57 -7.23 -25.68 -3.13
CA GLU A 57 -6.65 -25.15 -1.90
C GLU A 57 -5.22 -24.64 -2.12
N ARG A 58 -4.36 -25.43 -2.78
CA ARG A 58 -3.00 -25.00 -3.15
C ARG A 58 -3.00 -23.76 -4.04
N MET A 59 -3.83 -23.76 -5.10
CA MET A 59 -3.95 -22.61 -6.00
C MET A 59 -4.48 -21.38 -5.28
N ASN A 60 -5.42 -21.53 -4.36
CA ASN A 60 -5.94 -20.42 -3.56
C ASN A 60 -4.87 -19.84 -2.62
N LEU A 61 -4.03 -20.68 -2.01
CA LEU A 61 -2.91 -20.23 -1.20
C LEU A 61 -1.86 -19.48 -2.04
N GLU A 62 -1.51 -20.01 -3.23
CA GLU A 62 -0.61 -19.33 -4.15
C GLU A 62 -1.17 -17.99 -4.64
N LEU A 63 -2.45 -17.95 -5.01
CA LEU A 63 -3.14 -16.72 -5.41
C LEU A 63 -3.15 -15.67 -4.29
N ALA A 64 -3.38 -16.10 -3.04
CA ALA A 64 -3.30 -15.21 -1.88
C ALA A 64 -1.89 -14.62 -1.72
N LYS A 65 -0.86 -15.46 -1.84
CA LYS A 65 0.54 -15.03 -1.77
C LYS A 65 0.89 -14.02 -2.87
N TYR A 66 0.53 -14.30 -4.13
CA TYR A 66 0.80 -13.38 -5.24
C TYR A 66 0.06 -12.05 -5.11
N ARG A 67 -1.16 -12.06 -4.56
CA ARG A 67 -1.91 -10.83 -4.27
C ARG A 67 -1.20 -9.98 -3.21
N GLU A 68 -0.68 -10.62 -2.16
CA GLU A 68 0.07 -9.93 -1.11
C GLU A 68 1.36 -9.31 -1.67
N GLU A 69 2.18 -10.10 -2.36
CA GLU A 69 3.42 -9.62 -3.00
C GLU A 69 3.16 -8.47 -3.98
N ALA A 70 2.08 -8.55 -4.77
CA ALA A 70 1.69 -7.47 -5.68
C ALA A 70 1.25 -6.19 -4.93
N SER A 71 0.61 -6.33 -3.77
CA SER A 71 0.19 -5.20 -2.94
C SER A 71 1.39 -4.51 -2.27
N GLU A 72 2.33 -5.30 -1.75
CA GLU A 72 3.58 -4.82 -1.15
C GLU A 72 4.43 -4.06 -2.17
N VAL A 73 4.62 -4.64 -3.37
CA VAL A 73 5.35 -3.96 -4.44
C VAL A 73 4.70 -2.63 -4.81
N ARG A 74 3.37 -2.54 -4.80
CA ARG A 74 2.67 -1.28 -5.06
C ARG A 74 2.96 -0.24 -3.97
N ARG A 75 2.78 -0.61 -2.69
CA ARG A 75 3.05 0.28 -1.54
C ARG A 75 4.50 0.75 -1.51
N LEU A 76 5.47 -0.15 -1.69
CA LEU A 76 6.89 0.19 -1.71
C LEU A 76 7.25 1.12 -2.88
N ARG A 77 6.66 0.91 -4.07
CA ARG A 77 6.86 1.82 -5.21
C ARG A 77 6.35 3.22 -4.93
N GLU A 78 5.17 3.35 -4.32
CA GLU A 78 4.59 4.63 -3.92
C GLU A 78 5.47 5.35 -2.89
N LEU A 79 6.08 4.62 -1.95
CA LEU A 79 7.01 5.18 -0.97
C LEU A 79 8.34 5.61 -1.60
N VAL A 80 8.96 4.76 -2.43
CA VAL A 80 10.23 5.09 -3.09
C VAL A 80 10.09 6.27 -4.05
N ALA A 81 8.89 6.46 -4.63
CA ALA A 81 8.62 7.57 -5.53
C ALA A 81 8.52 8.94 -4.84
N LEU A 82 8.54 9.02 -3.50
CA LEU A 82 8.47 10.28 -2.76
C LEU A 82 9.86 10.92 -2.68
N PRO A 83 10.15 12.01 -3.42
CA PRO A 83 11.40 12.73 -3.24
C PRO A 83 11.42 13.35 -1.84
N PRO A 84 12.52 13.22 -1.09
CA PRO A 84 12.62 13.87 0.21
C PRO A 84 12.60 15.41 0.04
N PRO A 85 12.00 16.15 0.98
CA PRO A 85 12.09 17.60 0.99
C PRO A 85 13.54 18.09 1.00
N GLN A 86 13.80 19.27 0.45
CA GLN A 86 15.17 19.82 0.39
C GLN A 86 15.81 19.89 1.78
N GLY A 87 17.03 19.35 1.91
CA GLY A 87 17.74 19.28 3.19
C GLY A 87 17.29 18.15 4.11
N TRP A 88 16.47 17.22 3.60
CA TRP A 88 16.09 15.99 4.28
C TRP A 88 16.54 14.77 3.49
N GLU A 89 16.80 13.69 4.22
CA GLU A 89 17.07 12.36 3.69
C GLU A 89 15.95 11.44 4.15
N ALA A 90 15.38 10.65 3.25
CA ALA A 90 14.32 9.71 3.56
C ALA A 90 14.87 8.29 3.72
N GLN A 91 14.48 7.60 4.79
CA GLN A 91 14.80 6.20 5.03
C GLN A 91 13.53 5.38 5.21
N GLY A 92 13.38 4.33 4.40
CA GLY A 92 12.29 3.37 4.56
C GLY A 92 12.40 2.55 5.85
N ALA A 93 11.28 2.45 6.55
CA ALA A 93 11.10 1.65 7.75
C ALA A 93 9.81 0.83 7.66
N ARG A 94 9.87 -0.43 8.10
CA ARG A 94 8.71 -1.32 8.18
C ARG A 94 8.14 -1.31 9.59
N VAL A 95 6.83 -1.28 9.69
CA VAL A 95 6.08 -1.47 10.93
C VAL A 95 6.17 -2.94 11.35
N ILE A 96 6.68 -3.18 12.55
CA ILE A 96 6.89 -4.53 13.10
C ILE A 96 5.96 -4.85 14.26
N ALA A 97 5.39 -3.83 14.91
CA ALA A 97 4.38 -4.02 15.93
C ALA A 97 3.48 -2.79 16.02
N GLN A 98 2.20 -3.02 16.30
CA GLN A 98 1.22 -1.98 16.52
C GLN A 98 0.68 -2.11 17.94
N ARG A 99 0.68 -1.02 18.70
CA ARG A 99 -0.01 -0.93 20.01
C ARG A 99 -1.25 -0.06 19.83
N LEU A 100 -2.28 -0.66 19.27
CA LEU A 100 -3.61 -0.07 19.12
C LEU A 100 -4.59 -0.76 20.08
N GLY A 101 -5.48 0.01 20.71
CA GLY A 101 -6.58 -0.55 21.49
C GLY A 101 -7.05 0.33 22.65
N PRO A 102 -8.23 0.03 23.23
CA PRO A 102 -8.86 0.84 24.28
C PRO A 102 -8.06 0.91 25.59
N ASN A 103 -7.10 0.00 25.79
CA ASN A 103 -6.20 -0.02 26.95
C ASN A 103 -4.80 0.55 26.64
N ALA A 104 -4.54 0.98 25.40
CA ALA A 104 -3.29 1.62 25.05
C ALA A 104 -3.30 3.06 25.59
N ILE A 105 -2.34 3.39 26.46
CA ILE A 105 -2.17 4.73 27.02
C ILE A 105 -1.71 5.73 25.94
N LEU A 106 -1.02 5.23 24.91
CA LEU A 106 -0.52 5.98 23.76
C LEU A 106 -0.73 5.16 22.49
N GLU A 107 -1.14 5.82 21.41
CA GLU A 107 -1.19 5.25 20.07
C GLU A 107 0.20 5.25 19.45
N THR A 108 0.84 4.08 19.52
CA THR A 108 2.22 3.92 19.09
C THR A 108 2.40 2.74 18.17
N VAL A 109 3.34 2.90 17.24
CA VAL A 109 3.73 1.88 16.27
C VAL A 109 5.23 1.70 16.34
N MET A 110 5.70 0.46 16.39
CA MET A 110 7.11 0.13 16.39
C MET A 110 7.61 -0.15 14.98
N VAL A 111 8.74 0.43 14.62
CA VAL A 111 9.38 0.24 13.31
C VAL A 111 10.77 -0.39 13.43
N ASP A 112 11.22 -1.05 12.36
CA ASP A 112 12.50 -1.77 12.24
C ASP A 112 13.73 -0.88 12.03
N ARG A 113 13.61 0.42 12.33
CA ARG A 113 14.69 1.40 12.30
C ARG A 113 14.84 2.05 13.66
N GLY A 114 16.08 2.11 14.14
CA GLY A 114 16.43 2.74 15.42
C GLY A 114 17.57 3.74 15.29
N ALA A 115 18.29 3.94 16.39
CA ALA A 115 19.36 4.92 16.49
C ALA A 115 20.51 4.65 15.50
N LEU A 116 20.80 3.39 15.17
CA LEU A 116 21.79 3.03 14.16
C LEU A 116 21.43 3.55 12.76
N SER A 117 20.14 3.72 12.47
CA SER A 117 19.62 4.33 11.24
C SER A 117 19.30 5.80 11.42
N ARG A 118 19.81 6.45 12.48
CA ARG A 118 19.53 7.84 12.89
C ARG A 118 18.04 8.16 13.14
N ALA A 119 17.22 7.14 13.39
CA ALA A 119 15.82 7.34 13.78
C ALA A 119 15.75 7.76 15.26
N VAL A 120 16.02 9.04 15.55
CA VAL A 120 16.04 9.57 16.92
C VAL A 120 14.72 10.24 17.28
N ALA A 121 14.53 10.60 18.56
CA ALA A 121 13.32 11.31 19.00
C ALA A 121 13.03 12.54 18.13
N ASN A 122 11.76 12.76 17.82
CA ASN A 122 11.24 13.79 16.91
C ASN A 122 11.54 13.60 15.41
N THR A 123 12.15 12.50 14.99
CA THR A 123 12.25 12.18 13.55
C THR A 123 10.84 12.00 12.97
N PRO A 124 10.43 12.78 11.94
CA PRO A 124 9.15 12.61 11.27
C PRO A 124 9.00 11.26 10.59
N ALA A 125 7.81 10.69 10.69
CA ALA A 125 7.39 9.54 9.92
C ALA A 125 6.26 9.94 8.97
N ILE A 126 6.44 9.68 7.68
CA ILE A 126 5.47 10.00 6.62
C ILE A 126 5.14 8.78 5.77
N THR A 127 4.02 8.84 5.07
CA THR A 127 3.60 7.90 4.02
C THR A 127 3.38 8.67 2.72
N HIS A 128 2.98 7.97 1.66
CA HIS A 128 2.59 8.58 0.39
C HIS A 128 1.34 9.47 0.50
N GLN A 129 0.50 9.27 1.53
CA GLN A 129 -0.72 10.05 1.75
C GLN A 129 -0.48 11.29 2.61
N GLY A 130 0.52 11.26 3.50
CA GLY A 130 0.79 12.36 4.42
C GLY A 130 1.59 11.97 5.66
N VAL A 131 1.47 12.77 6.71
CA VAL A 131 2.15 12.55 7.98
C VAL A 131 1.51 11.42 8.77
N ALA A 132 2.31 10.42 9.13
CA ALA A 132 1.89 9.35 10.04
C ALA A 132 2.13 9.72 11.52
N GLY A 133 3.24 10.40 11.80
CA GLY A 133 3.61 10.76 13.16
C GLY A 133 5.09 11.13 13.32
N ARG A 134 5.64 10.90 14.51
CA ARG A 134 7.07 11.13 14.81
C ARG A 134 7.62 10.09 15.77
N VAL A 135 8.93 9.86 15.74
CA VAL A 135 9.60 9.01 16.73
C VAL A 135 9.45 9.60 18.13
N LEU A 136 8.88 8.83 19.05
CA LEU A 136 8.79 9.16 20.47
C LEU A 136 10.08 8.78 21.21
N HIS A 137 10.54 7.56 20.99
CA HIS A 137 11.75 7.00 21.58
C HIS A 137 12.39 6.00 20.61
N SER A 138 13.71 5.89 20.66
CA SER A 138 14.47 4.94 19.85
C SER A 138 15.34 4.05 20.72
N SER A 139 15.29 2.75 20.43
CA SER A 139 16.29 1.77 20.80
C SER A 139 17.39 1.71 19.73
N LEU A 140 18.33 0.77 19.83
CA LEU A 140 19.43 0.64 18.86
C LEU A 140 18.93 0.34 17.43
N ASN A 141 18.07 -0.68 17.29
CA ASN A 141 17.61 -1.18 15.99
C ASN A 141 16.14 -0.90 15.70
N THR A 142 15.37 -0.51 16.71
CA THR A 142 13.93 -0.24 16.57
C THR A 142 13.59 1.10 17.18
N SER A 143 12.47 1.68 16.76
CA SER A 143 11.94 2.91 17.35
C SER A 143 10.43 2.84 17.46
N SER A 144 9.89 3.56 18.45
CA SER A 144 8.46 3.70 18.66
C SER A 144 8.01 5.06 18.13
N LEU A 145 7.10 5.04 17.17
CA LEU A 145 6.44 6.22 16.60
C LEU A 145 5.20 6.56 17.43
N LEU A 146 5.07 7.84 17.79
CA LEU A 146 3.81 8.43 18.25
C LEU A 146 3.01 8.86 17.02
N LEU A 147 1.82 8.32 16.87
CA LEU A 147 0.95 8.61 15.73
C LEU A 147 0.34 10.03 15.83
N VAL A 148 -0.11 10.56 14.69
CA VAL A 148 -0.79 11.87 14.64
C VAL A 148 -2.19 11.82 15.26
N SER A 149 -2.84 10.66 15.29
CA SER A 149 -4.14 10.45 15.94
C SER A 149 -4.09 10.46 17.47
N ASP A 150 -2.91 10.24 18.07
CA ASP A 150 -2.76 10.20 19.52
C ASP A 150 -3.16 11.53 20.20
N PRO A 151 -3.88 11.50 21.34
CA PRO A 151 -4.27 12.72 22.06
C PRO A 151 -3.11 13.64 22.48
N ASN A 152 -1.92 13.09 22.70
CA ASN A 152 -0.69 13.83 23.03
C ASN A 152 0.09 14.27 21.78
N SER A 153 -0.39 13.91 20.59
CA SER A 153 0.18 14.39 19.34
C SER A 153 -0.26 15.82 19.06
N ARG A 154 0.72 16.66 18.71
CA ARG A 154 0.52 18.04 18.30
C ARG A 154 1.37 18.30 17.07
N VAL A 155 0.72 18.74 15.99
CA VAL A 155 1.38 19.07 14.73
C VAL A 155 1.04 20.51 14.37
N ALA A 156 2.06 21.35 14.20
CA ALA A 156 1.86 22.71 13.72
C ALA A 156 1.48 22.65 12.23
N ILE A 157 0.29 23.14 11.91
CA ILE A 157 -0.27 23.07 10.56
C ILE A 157 -0.57 24.46 10.00
N VAL A 158 -0.78 24.49 8.70
CA VAL A 158 -1.20 25.65 7.94
C VAL A 158 -2.16 25.19 6.85
N GLY A 159 -3.25 25.95 6.62
CA GLY A 159 -4.16 25.73 5.51
C GLY A 159 -3.42 25.82 4.18
N GLN A 160 -3.74 24.91 3.25
CA GLN A 160 -3.13 24.90 1.92
C GLN A 160 -3.61 26.08 1.07
N THR A 161 -4.89 26.44 1.18
CA THR A 161 -5.52 27.49 0.36
C THR A 161 -5.39 28.83 1.04
N HIS A 162 -5.91 28.94 2.27
CA HIS A 162 -6.05 30.21 2.97
C HIS A 162 -4.86 30.57 3.84
N ARG A 163 -3.91 29.62 4.01
CA ARG A 163 -2.67 29.83 4.76
C ARG A 163 -2.87 30.16 6.25
N SER A 164 -4.07 29.94 6.77
CA SER A 164 -4.41 30.08 8.19
C SER A 164 -3.63 29.08 9.04
N THR A 165 -3.04 29.52 10.14
CA THR A 165 -2.18 28.69 10.98
C THR A 165 -2.94 28.10 12.16
N GLY A 166 -2.55 26.91 12.58
CA GLY A 166 -3.14 26.26 13.75
C GLY A 166 -2.31 25.09 14.24
N ILE A 167 -2.81 24.42 15.28
CA ILE A 167 -2.20 23.20 15.81
C ILE A 167 -3.22 22.07 15.69
N LEU A 168 -2.86 21.04 14.91
CA LEU A 168 -3.64 19.81 14.85
C LEU A 168 -3.35 18.96 16.07
N ALA A 169 -4.43 18.51 16.71
CA ALA A 169 -4.48 17.72 17.92
C ALA A 169 -5.19 16.40 17.62
N GLY A 170 -4.52 15.27 17.86
CA GLY A 170 -5.16 13.97 17.84
C GLY A 170 -6.22 13.87 18.93
N MET A 171 -7.23 13.02 18.71
CA MET A 171 -8.33 12.76 19.65
C MET A 171 -8.47 11.26 19.99
N GLY A 172 -7.54 10.44 19.50
CA GLY A 172 -7.58 8.98 19.61
C GLY A 172 -8.05 8.31 18.32
N PRO A 173 -8.25 6.97 18.37
CA PRO A 173 -8.55 6.18 17.20
C PRO A 173 -9.98 6.45 16.76
N ASP A 174 -10.20 6.49 15.45
CA ASP A 174 -11.51 6.67 14.81
C ASP A 174 -12.25 7.98 15.20
N GLN A 175 -11.55 8.93 15.81
CA GLN A 175 -12.08 10.26 16.12
C GLN A 175 -11.48 11.30 15.17
N PRO A 176 -12.27 12.29 14.72
CA PRO A 176 -11.71 13.41 13.99
C PRO A 176 -10.70 14.16 14.87
N CYS A 177 -9.60 14.57 14.26
CA CYS A 177 -8.65 15.45 14.91
C CYS A 177 -9.27 16.83 15.12
N ARG A 178 -8.77 17.57 16.11
CA ARG A 178 -9.16 18.96 16.34
C ARG A 178 -8.06 19.90 15.89
N VAL A 179 -8.43 21.01 15.27
CA VAL A 179 -7.48 22.11 15.00
C VAL A 179 -7.71 23.21 16.02
N LEU A 180 -6.65 23.53 16.75
CA LEU A 180 -6.64 24.50 17.85
C LEU A 180 -5.95 25.80 17.41
N TYR A 181 -6.28 26.88 18.11
CA TYR A 181 -5.64 28.20 18.01
C TYR A 181 -5.76 28.89 16.66
N VAL A 182 -6.85 28.62 15.93
CA VAL A 182 -7.17 29.37 14.71
C VAL A 182 -8.01 30.58 15.09
N PRO A 183 -7.57 31.83 14.81
CA PRO A 183 -8.34 33.03 15.10
C PRO A 183 -9.74 33.01 14.47
N TYR A 184 -10.73 33.59 15.16
CA TYR A 184 -12.11 33.69 14.64
C TYR A 184 -12.21 34.38 13.26
N ASN A 185 -11.31 35.36 12.99
CA ASN A 185 -11.30 36.12 11.74
C ASN A 185 -10.49 35.46 10.62
N ASP A 186 -9.82 34.34 10.88
CA ASP A 186 -9.00 33.68 9.87
C ASP A 186 -9.90 32.90 8.89
N PRO A 187 -9.68 33.03 7.58
CA PRO A 187 -10.45 32.28 6.59
C PRO A 187 -10.06 30.80 6.66
N MET A 188 -11.01 29.93 7.02
CA MET A 188 -10.84 28.49 6.90
C MET A 188 -12.16 27.82 6.52
N GLU A 189 -12.09 26.93 5.55
CA GLU A 189 -13.28 26.33 4.94
C GLU A 189 -13.28 24.81 5.06
N GLN A 190 -14.49 24.23 5.04
CA GLN A 190 -14.67 22.79 4.95
C GLN A 190 -14.05 22.25 3.65
N GLY A 191 -13.36 21.12 3.74
CA GLY A 191 -12.70 20.47 2.62
C GLY A 191 -11.25 20.93 2.38
N GLU A 192 -10.81 22.00 3.03
CA GLU A 192 -9.44 22.50 2.92
C GLU A 192 -8.42 21.47 3.45
N ILE A 193 -7.31 21.32 2.72
CA ILE A 193 -6.20 20.47 3.14
C ILE A 193 -5.30 21.23 4.11
N LEU A 194 -4.95 20.58 5.20
CA LEU A 194 -4.01 21.05 6.20
C LEU A 194 -2.65 20.41 5.93
N VAL A 195 -1.63 21.25 5.84
CA VAL A 195 -0.24 20.81 5.66
C VAL A 195 0.64 21.26 6.82
N THR A 196 1.77 20.60 7.05
CA THR A 196 2.72 20.99 8.10
C THR A 196 3.28 22.40 7.87
N SER A 197 3.36 23.20 8.92
CA SER A 197 3.83 24.59 8.82
C SER A 197 5.36 24.72 8.73
N GLY A 198 6.09 23.73 9.26
CA GLY A 198 7.54 23.77 9.41
C GLY A 198 8.05 24.59 10.60
N LEU A 199 7.17 25.27 11.35
CA LEU A 199 7.55 26.19 12.43
C LEU A 199 8.10 25.47 13.67
N ALA A 200 7.64 24.24 13.93
CA ALA A 200 8.11 23.46 15.07
C ALA A 200 9.46 22.79 14.84
N GLU A 201 10.06 22.93 13.65
CA GLU A 201 11.29 22.24 13.18
C GLU A 201 11.29 20.70 13.25
N ILE A 202 10.21 20.09 13.73
CA ILE A 202 10.02 18.63 13.73
C ILE A 202 9.74 18.18 12.30
N PHE A 203 8.66 18.69 11.69
CA PHE A 203 8.26 18.31 10.34
C PHE A 203 8.78 19.31 9.31
N PRO A 204 9.22 18.88 8.12
CA PRO A 204 9.41 19.80 7.00
C PRO A 204 8.10 20.46 6.63
N LYS A 205 8.16 21.65 6.05
CA LYS A 205 6.98 22.41 5.62
C LYS A 205 6.31 21.75 4.41
N GLY A 206 4.98 21.73 4.40
CA GLY A 206 4.18 21.37 3.22
C GLY A 206 3.80 19.89 3.11
N LEU A 207 3.99 19.08 4.16
CA LEU A 207 3.52 17.70 4.18
C LEU A 207 2.01 17.66 4.45
N PRO A 208 1.21 16.89 3.69
CA PRO A 208 -0.21 16.72 3.96
C PRO A 208 -0.45 16.06 5.32
N VAL A 209 -1.46 16.50 6.06
CA VAL A 209 -1.81 15.91 7.36
C VAL A 209 -3.28 15.49 7.40
N ALA A 210 -4.18 16.44 7.18
CA ALA A 210 -5.61 16.24 7.38
C ALA A 210 -6.44 17.10 6.43
N ARG A 211 -7.73 16.80 6.32
CA ARG A 211 -8.73 17.60 5.62
C ARG A 211 -9.75 18.13 6.62
N VAL A 212 -10.07 19.42 6.54
CA VAL A 212 -11.10 20.03 7.37
C VAL A 212 -12.47 19.41 7.05
N THR A 213 -13.14 18.86 8.06
CA THR A 213 -14.48 18.27 7.93
C THR A 213 -15.56 19.18 8.49
N GLN A 214 -15.25 19.98 9.50
CA GLN A 214 -16.22 20.90 10.09
C GLN A 214 -15.51 22.13 10.65
N VAL A 215 -16.10 23.31 10.42
CA VAL A 215 -15.66 24.57 11.01
C VAL A 215 -16.84 25.12 11.81
N THR A 216 -16.66 25.22 13.12
CA THR A 216 -17.67 25.79 14.02
C THR A 216 -17.09 27.02 14.69
N SER A 217 -17.90 28.07 14.75
CA SER A 217 -17.54 29.32 15.42
C SER A 217 -18.50 29.55 16.57
N ASP A 218 -18.02 29.37 17.80
CA ASP A 218 -18.76 29.72 19.01
C ASP A 218 -18.44 31.16 19.45
N THR A 219 -18.90 31.60 20.62
CA THR A 219 -18.53 32.89 21.28
C THR A 219 -17.06 32.96 21.73
N SER A 220 -16.21 32.06 21.23
CA SER A 220 -14.78 32.00 21.53
C SER A 220 -13.99 32.93 20.60
N LEU A 221 -12.80 33.35 21.01
CA LEU A 221 -11.85 34.08 20.17
C LEU A 221 -11.22 33.18 19.08
N PHE A 222 -11.40 31.87 19.19
CA PHE A 222 -10.86 30.86 18.28
C PHE A 222 -11.96 30.00 17.68
N LEU A 223 -11.74 29.55 16.45
CA LEU A 223 -12.58 28.57 15.77
C LEU A 223 -12.40 27.17 16.40
N THR A 224 -13.49 26.41 16.44
CA THR A 224 -13.49 24.98 16.76
C THR A 224 -13.59 24.20 15.45
N ILE A 225 -12.48 23.60 15.02
CA ILE A 225 -12.40 22.90 13.75
C ILE A 225 -12.14 21.42 13.97
N GLU A 226 -12.86 20.59 13.24
CA GLU A 226 -12.63 19.15 13.13
C GLU A 226 -12.01 18.84 11.76
N ALA A 227 -11.07 17.89 11.76
CA ALA A 227 -10.35 17.47 10.57
C ALA A 227 -10.11 15.97 10.58
N GLU A 228 -10.26 15.34 9.41
CA GLU A 228 -10.01 13.92 9.19
C GLU A 228 -8.60 13.73 8.64
N LEU A 229 -7.87 12.74 9.15
CA LEU A 229 -6.53 12.44 8.68
C LEU A 229 -6.55 11.92 7.25
N LEU A 230 -5.56 12.33 6.45
CA LEU A 230 -5.40 11.84 5.07
C LEU A 230 -4.77 10.44 5.02
N VAL A 231 -4.06 10.06 6.09
CA VAL A 231 -3.35 8.79 6.20
C VAL A 231 -4.23 7.77 6.91
N ASP A 232 -4.36 6.58 6.34
CA ASP A 232 -4.88 5.42 7.06
C ASP A 232 -3.83 4.86 8.03
N LEU A 233 -3.96 5.23 9.30
CA LEU A 233 -3.04 4.79 10.37
C LEU A 233 -3.32 3.37 10.86
N ARG A 234 -4.50 2.80 10.57
CA ARG A 234 -4.88 1.46 11.02
C ARG A 234 -4.12 0.40 10.23
N ASN A 235 -4.04 0.59 8.92
CA ASN A 235 -3.36 -0.32 8.00
C ASN A 235 -1.93 0.14 7.67
N LEU A 236 -1.26 0.78 8.64
CA LEU A 236 0.09 1.29 8.45
C LEU A 236 1.12 0.14 8.46
N GLU A 237 1.73 -0.11 7.30
CA GLU A 237 2.72 -1.17 7.12
C GLU A 237 4.15 -0.64 6.93
N GLU A 238 4.29 0.43 6.14
CA GLU A 238 5.59 1.04 5.85
C GLU A 238 5.52 2.56 6.00
N VAL A 239 6.64 3.14 6.42
CA VAL A 239 6.80 4.59 6.58
C VAL A 239 8.17 5.02 6.07
N LEU A 240 8.28 6.30 5.69
CA LEU A 240 9.54 6.97 5.49
C LEU A 240 9.87 7.82 6.71
N LEU A 241 11.06 7.61 7.25
CA LEU A 241 11.65 8.45 8.28
C LEU A 241 12.43 9.57 7.61
N LEU A 242 12.11 10.82 7.94
CA LEU A 242 12.79 11.98 7.39
C LEU A 242 13.87 12.44 8.37
N MET A 243 15.13 12.40 7.95
CA MET A 243 16.25 12.85 8.76
C MET A 243 16.80 14.14 8.17
N ARG A 244 17.13 15.10 9.03
CA ARG A 244 17.74 16.36 8.58
C ARG A 244 19.17 16.09 8.14
N LEU A 245 19.53 16.56 6.95
CA LEU A 245 20.91 16.51 6.47
C LEU A 245 21.78 17.45 7.32
N PRO A 246 22.97 17.01 7.78
CA PRO A 246 23.95 17.89 8.38
C PRO A 246 24.28 19.04 7.42
N SER A 247 24.38 20.26 7.96
CA SER A 247 24.62 21.49 7.20
C SER A 247 25.86 21.41 6.27
N GLU A 248 26.86 20.62 6.64
CA GLU A 248 28.10 20.39 5.89
C GLU A 248 27.87 19.70 4.53
N LEU A 249 26.86 18.83 4.43
CA LEU A 249 26.51 18.14 3.18
C LEU A 249 25.65 19.01 2.26
N MET A 250 24.93 19.99 2.81
CA MET A 250 24.12 20.93 2.01
C MET A 250 24.99 21.91 1.21
N VAL A 251 26.18 22.25 1.71
CA VAL A 251 27.14 23.11 0.99
C VAL A 251 27.69 22.42 -0.25
N ARG A 252 27.96 21.10 -0.19
CA ARG A 252 28.48 20.33 -1.32
C ARG A 252 27.47 20.20 -2.45
N ASP A 253 26.22 19.89 -2.11
CA ASP A 253 25.13 19.73 -3.09
C ASP A 253 24.82 21.05 -3.82
N GLY A 254 24.94 22.19 -3.12
CA GLY A 254 24.81 23.52 -3.73
C GLY A 254 25.99 23.92 -4.64
N GLN A 255 27.21 23.50 -4.29
CA GLN A 255 28.41 23.74 -5.11
C GLN A 255 28.43 22.86 -6.37
N GLU A 256 28.01 21.60 -6.30
CA GLU A 256 27.93 20.69 -7.46
C GLU A 256 26.84 21.10 -8.46
N ARG A 257 25.69 21.59 -7.98
CA ARG A 257 24.63 22.14 -8.85
C ARG A 257 25.08 23.41 -9.56
N ASN A 258 25.79 24.31 -8.86
CA ASN A 258 26.35 25.52 -9.48
C ASN A 258 27.49 25.21 -10.45
N ALA A 259 28.33 24.21 -10.17
CA ALA A 259 29.39 23.79 -11.09
C ALA A 259 28.83 23.16 -12.38
N THR A 260 27.73 22.40 -12.27
CA THR A 260 27.04 21.80 -13.42
C THR A 260 26.27 22.85 -14.24
N ALA A 261 25.73 23.88 -13.58
CA ALA A 261 25.10 25.02 -14.27
C ALA A 261 26.11 25.93 -14.98
N GLY A 262 27.28 26.19 -14.35
CA GLY A 262 28.34 27.02 -14.95
C GLY A 262 29.05 26.36 -16.14
N ALA A 263 29.11 25.02 -16.18
CA ALA A 263 29.72 24.30 -17.31
C ALA A 263 28.85 24.32 -18.60
N GLY A 264 27.59 24.74 -18.51
CA GLY A 264 26.69 24.88 -19.66
C GLY A 264 26.77 26.23 -20.39
N GLU A 265 27.39 27.25 -19.79
CA GLU A 265 27.47 28.61 -20.35
C GLU A 265 28.78 28.93 -21.08
N GLU A 266 29.82 28.09 -20.99
CA GLU A 266 31.14 28.38 -21.61
C GLU A 266 31.38 27.77 -23.01
N LEU A 267 30.39 27.12 -23.63
CA LEU A 267 30.49 26.63 -25.00
C LEU A 267 29.51 27.36 -25.92
N GLY A 268 29.89 28.57 -26.36
CA GLY A 268 29.08 29.30 -27.32
C GLY A 268 29.56 30.66 -27.83
N ASP A 269 30.77 31.14 -27.52
CA ASP A 269 31.34 32.32 -28.20
C ASP A 269 32.53 31.86 -29.06
N ILE A 270 32.21 31.40 -30.27
CA ILE A 270 33.20 31.23 -31.34
C ILE A 270 33.42 32.63 -31.92
N PRO A 271 34.61 33.23 -31.80
CA PRO A 271 34.86 34.52 -32.42
C PRO A 271 34.75 34.38 -33.94
N ALA A 272 33.87 35.17 -34.55
CA ALA A 272 33.77 35.31 -35.99
C ALA A 272 35.15 35.72 -36.54
N SER A 273 35.69 34.89 -37.43
CA SER A 273 36.92 35.19 -38.16
C SER A 273 36.64 36.38 -39.08
N GLU A 274 37.40 37.45 -38.89
CA GLU A 274 37.47 38.58 -39.81
C GLU A 274 37.97 38.10 -41.18
N GLU A 275 37.09 38.07 -42.18
CA GLU A 275 37.49 38.09 -43.59
C GLU A 275 38.13 39.46 -43.88
N GLN A 276 39.46 39.48 -44.00
CA GLN A 276 40.18 40.59 -44.61
C GLN A 276 40.12 40.46 -46.14
N PRO A 277 39.87 41.55 -46.88
CA PRO A 277 39.82 41.51 -48.34
C PRO A 277 41.24 41.49 -48.93
N GLU A 278 41.51 40.52 -49.81
CA GLU A 278 42.74 40.48 -50.62
C GLU A 278 42.78 41.67 -51.60
N GLU A 279 43.62 42.66 -51.28
CA GLU A 279 44.13 43.64 -52.25
C GLU A 279 45.04 42.91 -53.26
N ARG A 280 44.53 42.65 -54.46
CA ARG A 280 45.38 42.41 -55.63
C ARG A 280 45.79 43.76 -56.24
N SER A 281 47.06 44.11 -56.10
CA SER A 281 47.71 45.13 -56.92
C SER A 281 48.67 44.48 -57.92
N ASP A 282 48.27 44.60 -59.19
CA ASP A 282 49.02 44.81 -60.42
C ASP A 282 50.51 44.41 -60.50
N SER A 283 50.84 43.56 -61.48
CA SER A 283 51.65 43.98 -62.64
C SER A 283 51.92 42.79 -63.59
N GLU A 284 51.34 42.81 -64.79
CA GLU A 284 52.11 42.55 -66.01
C GLU A 284 51.40 43.09 -67.27
N THR A 285 52.20 43.83 -68.03
CA THR A 285 51.91 44.70 -69.17
C THR A 285 51.66 43.91 -70.49
N PRO A 286 50.90 44.44 -71.47
CA PRO A 286 50.52 43.74 -72.70
C PRO A 286 51.60 43.77 -73.79
N PRO A 287 51.35 43.12 -74.95
CA PRO A 287 51.28 43.94 -76.16
C PRO A 287 50.15 43.58 -77.16
N THR A 288 49.91 44.61 -77.98
CA THR A 288 48.92 44.97 -79.01
C THR A 288 48.77 43.99 -80.19
N PRO A 289 47.61 43.97 -80.89
CA PRO A 289 47.44 43.20 -82.12
C PRO A 289 47.83 43.99 -83.38
N GLU A 290 48.35 43.27 -84.39
CA GLU A 290 48.13 43.52 -85.82
C GLU A 290 47.35 42.34 -86.40
#